data_AF-A0A150TD22-F1
#
_entry.id   AF-A0A150TD22-F1
#
_cell.length_a   1.000
_cell.length_b   1.000
_cell.length_c   1.000
_cell.angle_alpha   90.00
_cell.angle_beta   90.00
_cell.angle_gamma   90.00
#
_symmetry.space_group_name_H-M   'P 1'
#
loop_
_entity.id
_entity.type
_entity.pdbx_description
1 polymer ?
#
loop_
_entity_poly.entity_id
_entity_poly.type
_entity_poly.pdbx_seq_one_letter_code
_entity_poly.pdbx_strand_id
1 'polypeptide(L)'
;MRSRLYLALAAAAALWIAPATASPAPPGVRKLHVEGGAVHAAVGASSKQVRLTLDPDLQRAAERLLARSGAPEGAIVASDVRTGRILVWASRGKRDYVATPLAPSASLFKIVTAAALLEAGKVNVATPVCYTGGMSAITARDLQGRGATCTVFGEALGRSINGVFARLAGQHLTAADLRRKARDLGFDGEVPIDVPVAPSAAQIPDDALGLARAGAGFWSGRLSPLGALFAMQTIANDGERVRLSLLAPPGAQAGGDAPAPRSTD
;
A
#
# COMPACT_ATOMS: atom_id res chain seq x y z
N MET A 1 -44.32 37.13 31.22
CA MET A 1 -44.63 36.79 29.80
C MET A 1 -43.57 37.48 28.94
N ARG A 2 -42.73 36.86 28.10
CA ARG A 2 -42.53 35.50 27.60
C ARG A 2 -41.02 35.37 27.29
N SER A 3 -40.38 34.30 27.75
CA SER A 3 -39.04 33.88 27.31
C SER A 3 -39.15 33.28 25.89
N ARG A 4 -38.25 33.65 24.97
CA ARG A 4 -38.12 33.01 23.66
C ARG A 4 -36.76 32.31 23.59
N LEU A 5 -36.83 31.01 23.83
CA LEU A 5 -35.76 30.03 23.66
C LEU A 5 -35.58 29.77 22.15
N TYR A 6 -34.43 30.12 21.58
CA TYR A 6 -34.08 29.71 20.21
C TYR A 6 -33.43 28.33 20.28
N LEU A 7 -34.20 27.29 19.95
CA LEU A 7 -33.65 25.96 19.65
C LEU A 7 -33.05 26.02 18.24
N ALA A 8 -31.72 26.00 18.14
CA ALA A 8 -31.04 25.74 16.87
C ALA A 8 -31.11 24.22 16.60
N LEU A 9 -31.90 23.83 15.58
CA LEU A 9 -31.83 22.48 15.03
C LEU A 9 -30.51 22.32 14.28
N ALA A 10 -29.55 21.61 14.88
CA ALA A 10 -28.40 21.07 14.17
C ALA A 10 -28.87 19.86 13.35
N ALA A 11 -29.07 20.04 12.04
CA ALA A 11 -29.26 18.94 11.12
C ALA A 11 -27.92 18.22 10.93
N ALA A 12 -27.72 17.13 11.67
CA ALA A 12 -26.62 16.21 11.42
C ALA A 12 -26.92 15.46 10.11
N ALA A 13 -26.30 15.89 9.01
CA ALA A 13 -26.28 15.11 7.78
C ALA A 13 -25.42 13.86 7.99
N ALA A 14 -26.05 12.77 8.43
CA ALA A 14 -25.45 11.45 8.41
C ALA A 14 -25.31 11.03 6.94
N LEU A 15 -24.12 11.20 6.38
CA LEU A 15 -23.77 10.51 5.14
C LEU A 15 -23.80 9.01 5.42
N TRP A 16 -24.89 8.36 5.01
CA TRP A 16 -24.95 6.92 4.87
C TRP A 16 -23.91 6.50 3.83
N ILE A 17 -22.75 6.05 4.30
CA ILE A 17 -21.84 5.25 3.50
C ILE A 17 -22.56 3.92 3.32
N ALA A 18 -23.20 3.72 2.17
CA ALA A 18 -23.66 2.39 1.79
C ALA A 18 -22.45 1.44 1.89
N PRO A 19 -22.56 0.29 2.58
CA PRO A 19 -21.49 -0.68 2.54
C PRO A 19 -21.35 -1.08 1.07
N ALA A 20 -20.21 -0.75 0.48
CA ALA A 20 -19.84 -1.32 -0.81
C ALA A 20 -20.03 -2.83 -0.66
N THR A 21 -20.95 -3.41 -1.41
CA THR A 21 -21.12 -4.86 -1.49
C THR A 21 -19.83 -5.39 -2.10
N ALA A 22 -18.85 -5.66 -1.23
CA ALA A 22 -17.59 -6.23 -1.62
C ALA A 22 -17.93 -7.61 -2.19
N SER A 23 -17.81 -7.75 -3.51
CA SER A 23 -17.70 -9.06 -4.14
C SER A 23 -16.74 -9.89 -3.31
N PRO A 24 -17.06 -11.16 -2.99
CA PRO A 24 -16.17 -11.98 -2.20
C PRO A 24 -14.80 -11.99 -2.90
N ALA A 25 -13.76 -11.59 -2.17
CA ALA A 25 -12.40 -11.59 -2.69
C ALA A 25 -12.11 -12.98 -3.29
N PRO A 26 -11.46 -13.06 -4.46
CA PRO A 26 -11.14 -14.34 -5.07
C PRO A 26 -10.37 -15.19 -4.04
N PRO A 27 -10.55 -16.52 -4.05
CA PRO A 27 -10.03 -17.40 -3.01
C PRO A 27 -8.50 -17.41 -2.79
N GLY A 28 -7.73 -16.59 -3.52
CA GLY A 28 -6.31 -16.31 -3.26
C GLY A 28 -5.43 -17.55 -3.24
N VAL A 29 -4.41 -17.53 -2.38
CA VAL A 29 -3.47 -18.64 -2.15
C VAL A 29 -3.84 -19.34 -0.84
N ARG A 30 -4.03 -20.66 -0.88
CA ARG A 30 -4.49 -21.45 0.27
C ARG A 30 -3.75 -22.77 0.39
N LYS A 31 -3.79 -23.35 1.60
CA LYS A 31 -3.20 -24.67 1.88
C LYS A 31 -1.71 -24.73 1.50
N LEU A 32 -0.97 -23.69 1.88
CA LEU A 32 0.48 -23.64 1.77
C LEU A 32 1.08 -24.78 2.60
N HIS A 33 1.97 -25.53 1.99
CA HIS A 33 2.75 -26.56 2.66
C HIS A 33 4.11 -26.71 1.98
N VAL A 34 5.09 -27.15 2.76
CA VAL A 34 6.45 -27.39 2.30
C VAL A 34 6.65 -28.90 2.13
N GLU A 35 7.11 -29.31 0.95
CA GLU A 35 7.43 -30.70 0.64
C GLU A 35 8.68 -30.73 -0.24
N GLY A 36 9.65 -31.60 0.07
CA GLY A 36 10.84 -31.81 -0.76
C GLY A 36 11.68 -30.56 -1.05
N GLY A 37 11.71 -29.58 -0.12
CA GLY A 37 12.44 -28.31 -0.34
C GLY A 37 11.73 -27.33 -1.27
N ALA A 38 10.45 -27.54 -1.57
CA ALA A 38 9.61 -26.65 -2.36
C ALA A 38 8.34 -26.27 -1.59
N VAL A 39 7.74 -25.14 -1.94
CA VAL A 39 6.45 -24.71 -1.39
C VAL A 39 5.36 -24.93 -2.42
N HIS A 40 4.25 -25.51 -1.98
CA HIS A 40 3.10 -25.82 -2.82
C HIS A 40 1.83 -25.23 -2.22
N ALA A 41 0.93 -24.73 -3.06
CA ALA A 41 -0.39 -24.24 -2.65
C ALA A 41 -1.48 -24.54 -3.67
N ALA A 42 -2.72 -24.48 -3.21
CA ALA A 42 -3.89 -24.35 -4.06
C ALA A 42 -4.12 -22.87 -4.39
N VAL A 43 -4.24 -22.53 -5.68
CA VAL A 43 -4.38 -21.15 -6.16
C VAL A 43 -5.77 -20.93 -6.76
N GLY A 44 -6.41 -19.83 -6.36
CA GLY A 44 -7.75 -19.47 -6.80
C GLY A 44 -8.79 -20.53 -6.42
N ALA A 45 -9.71 -20.82 -7.35
CA ALA A 45 -10.76 -21.82 -7.14
C ALA A 45 -10.26 -23.27 -7.30
N SER A 46 -9.03 -23.47 -7.81
CA SER A 46 -8.46 -24.80 -8.01
C SER A 46 -8.19 -25.51 -6.68
N SER A 47 -8.40 -26.83 -6.67
CA SER A 47 -7.95 -27.71 -5.59
C SER A 47 -6.57 -28.35 -5.87
N LYS A 48 -6.07 -28.23 -7.10
CA LYS A 48 -4.77 -28.78 -7.51
C LYS A 48 -3.65 -27.97 -6.86
N GLN A 49 -2.74 -28.69 -6.20
CA GLN A 49 -1.51 -28.13 -5.66
C GLN A 49 -0.54 -27.80 -6.80
N VAL A 50 -0.04 -26.58 -6.82
CA VAL A 50 0.99 -26.11 -7.76
C VAL A 50 2.21 -25.65 -6.97
N ARG A 51 3.40 -25.83 -7.56
CA ARG A 51 4.63 -25.34 -6.94
C ARG A 51 4.74 -23.83 -7.10
N LEU A 52 5.20 -23.17 -6.06
CA LEU A 52 5.38 -21.72 -6.00
C LEU A 52 6.85 -21.31 -6.07
N THR A 53 7.10 -20.03 -6.31
CA THR A 53 8.43 -19.41 -6.31
C THR A 53 9.00 -19.18 -4.90
N LEU A 54 8.20 -19.44 -3.86
CA LEU A 54 8.53 -19.14 -2.46
C LEU A 54 9.79 -19.86 -2.01
N ASP A 55 10.61 -19.15 -1.25
CA ASP A 55 11.74 -19.71 -0.55
C ASP A 55 11.25 -20.39 0.74
N PRO A 56 11.45 -21.71 0.94
CA PRO A 56 10.93 -22.41 2.10
C PRO A 56 11.47 -21.92 3.45
N ASP A 57 12.72 -21.45 3.50
CA ASP A 57 13.35 -20.97 4.73
C ASP A 57 12.83 -19.60 5.11
N LEU A 58 12.74 -18.68 4.14
CA LEU A 58 12.14 -17.35 4.34
C LEU A 58 10.66 -17.46 4.66
N GLN A 59 9.92 -18.34 4.00
CA GLN A 59 8.50 -18.60 4.27
C GLN A 59 8.30 -19.06 5.72
N ARG A 60 9.05 -20.08 6.17
CA ARG A 60 9.00 -20.54 7.56
C ARG A 60 9.38 -19.44 8.55
N ALA A 61 10.37 -18.61 8.22
CA ALA A 61 10.77 -17.49 9.07
C ALA A 61 9.65 -16.46 9.22
N ALA A 62 8.98 -16.09 8.12
CA ALA A 62 7.85 -15.18 8.11
C ALA A 62 6.66 -15.71 8.90
N GLU A 63 6.30 -16.98 8.71
CA GLU A 63 5.24 -17.64 9.49
C GLU A 63 5.55 -17.65 10.99
N ARG A 64 6.80 -17.94 11.38
CA ARG A 64 7.23 -17.86 12.78
C ARG A 64 7.16 -16.44 13.34
N LEU A 65 7.51 -15.41 12.55
CA LEU A 65 7.39 -14.01 12.97
C LEU A 65 5.93 -13.62 13.21
N LEU A 66 5.04 -13.98 12.28
CA LEU A 66 3.60 -13.78 12.44
C LEU A 66 3.05 -14.55 13.66
N ALA A 67 3.50 -15.79 13.89
CA ALA A 67 3.13 -16.61 15.03
C ALA A 67 3.50 -15.95 16.38
N ARG A 68 4.68 -15.34 16.45
CA ARG A 68 5.20 -14.69 17.67
C ARG A 68 4.74 -13.24 17.87
N SER A 69 4.20 -12.59 16.83
CA SER A 69 3.79 -11.18 16.90
C SER A 69 2.69 -10.87 17.92
N GLY A 70 1.91 -11.88 18.32
CA GLY A 70 0.71 -11.68 19.15
C GLY A 70 -0.49 -11.07 18.40
N ALA A 71 -0.32 -10.62 17.15
CA ALA A 71 -1.39 -10.04 16.35
C ALA A 71 -2.44 -11.12 15.98
N PRO A 72 -3.75 -10.85 16.09
CA PRO A 72 -4.77 -11.82 15.68
C PRO A 72 -4.76 -12.07 14.17
N GLU A 73 -4.40 -11.05 13.40
CA GLU A 73 -4.35 -11.07 11.94
C GLU A 73 -3.07 -10.38 11.47
N GLY A 74 -2.49 -10.83 10.36
CA GLY A 74 -1.29 -10.21 9.81
C GLY A 74 -0.81 -10.87 8.53
N ALA A 75 0.08 -10.19 7.82
CA ALA A 75 0.69 -10.70 6.60
C ALA A 75 2.16 -10.28 6.51
N ILE A 76 2.97 -11.13 5.90
CA ILE A 76 4.31 -10.81 5.44
C ILE A 76 4.40 -11.31 4.00
N VAL A 77 4.84 -10.44 3.11
CA VAL A 77 5.07 -10.75 1.70
C VAL A 77 6.39 -10.14 1.28
N ALA A 78 7.14 -10.85 0.45
CA ALA A 78 8.43 -10.39 -0.07
C ALA A 78 8.63 -10.90 -1.49
N SER A 79 9.34 -10.12 -2.31
CA SER A 79 9.75 -10.51 -3.65
C SER A 79 11.23 -10.24 -3.87
N ASP A 80 11.81 -10.97 -4.81
CA ASP A 80 13.05 -10.56 -5.45
C ASP A 80 12.80 -9.27 -6.25
N VAL A 81 13.65 -8.26 -6.04
CA VAL A 81 13.45 -6.90 -6.58
C VAL A 81 13.56 -6.87 -8.10
N ARG A 82 14.51 -7.62 -8.68
CA ARG A 82 14.83 -7.56 -10.11
C ARG A 82 13.91 -8.45 -10.94
N THR A 83 13.52 -9.61 -10.40
CA THR A 83 12.76 -10.63 -11.15
C THR A 83 11.26 -10.63 -10.85
N GLY A 84 10.83 -10.00 -9.74
CA GLY A 84 9.44 -10.02 -9.32
C GLY A 84 8.96 -11.37 -8.75
N ARG A 85 9.85 -12.36 -8.62
CA ARG A 85 9.52 -13.66 -7.99
C ARG A 85 9.13 -13.44 -6.54
N ILE A 86 7.97 -13.93 -6.13
CA ILE A 86 7.58 -13.90 -4.73
C ILE A 86 8.42 -14.90 -3.96
N LEU A 87 9.08 -14.43 -2.91
CA LEU A 87 9.90 -15.24 -2.01
C LEU A 87 9.13 -15.64 -0.74
N VAL A 88 8.19 -14.81 -0.31
CA VAL A 88 7.36 -15.04 0.88
C VAL A 88 5.92 -14.65 0.59
N TRP A 89 4.97 -15.50 0.98
CA TRP A 89 3.53 -15.24 0.98
C TRP A 89 2.91 -15.84 2.25
N ALA A 90 2.98 -15.09 3.36
CA ALA A 90 2.55 -15.57 4.67
C ALA A 90 1.38 -14.73 5.19
N SER A 91 0.34 -15.43 5.66
CA SER A 91 -0.84 -14.83 6.30
C SER A 91 -1.11 -15.50 7.64
N ARG A 92 -1.52 -14.70 8.63
CA ARG A 92 -2.07 -15.14 9.91
C ARG A 92 -3.52 -14.67 10.01
N GLY A 93 -4.42 -15.60 10.31
CA GLY A 93 -5.86 -15.35 10.45
C GLY A 93 -6.68 -16.26 9.53
N LYS A 94 -7.93 -15.86 9.24
CA LYS A 94 -8.91 -16.72 8.52
C LYS A 94 -8.91 -16.56 6.99
N ARG A 95 -8.07 -15.66 6.46
CA ARG A 95 -8.09 -15.22 5.05
C ARG A 95 -6.67 -15.09 4.52
N ASP A 96 -6.54 -14.96 3.21
CA ASP A 96 -5.31 -14.53 2.57
C ASP A 96 -5.18 -13.01 2.69
N TYR A 97 -4.46 -12.56 3.72
CA TYR A 97 -4.26 -11.13 3.98
C TYR A 97 -3.26 -10.51 3.01
N VAL A 98 -2.44 -11.30 2.29
CA VAL A 98 -1.49 -10.76 1.29
C VAL A 98 -2.26 -10.28 0.06
N ALA A 99 -3.17 -11.10 -0.47
CA ALA A 99 -3.97 -10.76 -1.66
C ALA A 99 -5.21 -9.89 -1.38
N THR A 100 -5.59 -9.67 -0.11
CA THR A 100 -6.84 -8.98 0.22
C THR A 100 -6.59 -7.58 0.78
N PRO A 101 -7.13 -6.51 0.15
CA PRO A 101 -7.01 -5.15 0.63
C PRO A 101 -8.01 -4.90 1.78
N LEU A 102 -7.55 -5.08 3.01
CA LEU A 102 -8.41 -4.95 4.20
C LEU A 102 -8.18 -3.66 4.98
N ALA A 103 -6.98 -3.11 4.98
CA ALA A 103 -6.63 -1.96 5.80
C ALA A 103 -6.58 -0.67 4.96
N PRO A 104 -6.90 0.50 5.55
CA PRO A 104 -6.55 1.78 4.96
C PRO A 104 -5.06 1.86 4.66
N SER A 105 -4.70 2.44 3.51
CA SER A 105 -3.29 2.73 3.17
C SER A 105 -2.64 3.67 4.19
N ALA A 106 -3.42 4.62 4.73
CA ALA A 106 -2.99 5.58 5.72
C ALA A 106 -1.67 6.26 5.29
N SER A 107 -0.69 6.36 6.20
CA SER A 107 0.60 7.01 5.91
C SER A 107 1.42 6.35 4.79
N LEU A 108 1.15 5.10 4.40
CA LEU A 108 1.80 4.52 3.22
C LEU A 108 1.44 5.27 1.94
N PHE A 109 0.27 5.92 1.88
CA PHE A 109 -0.13 6.71 0.72
C PHE A 109 0.81 7.90 0.46
N LYS A 110 1.58 8.35 1.46
CA LYS A 110 2.61 9.38 1.27
C LYS A 110 3.72 8.94 0.31
N ILE A 111 3.92 7.64 0.10
CA ILE A 111 4.82 7.12 -0.94
C ILE A 111 4.30 7.52 -2.33
N VAL A 112 2.99 7.40 -2.58
CA VAL A 112 2.34 7.83 -3.83
C VAL A 112 2.52 9.34 -4.02
N THR A 113 2.20 10.12 -2.98
CA THR A 113 2.36 11.58 -3.02
C THR A 113 3.82 11.99 -3.22
N ALA A 114 4.76 11.33 -2.55
CA ALA A 114 6.18 11.62 -2.66
C ALA A 114 6.70 11.33 -4.08
N ALA A 115 6.38 10.15 -4.62
CA ALA A 115 6.76 9.78 -5.97
C ALA A 115 6.23 10.79 -7.01
N ALA A 116 4.96 11.19 -6.89
CA ALA A 116 4.37 12.20 -7.78
C ALA A 116 5.08 13.56 -7.70
N LEU A 117 5.41 14.04 -6.49
CA LEU A 117 6.10 15.32 -6.30
C LEU A 117 7.55 15.30 -6.81
N LEU A 118 8.26 14.19 -6.57
CA LEU A 118 9.65 14.00 -7.01
C LEU A 118 9.75 13.90 -8.53
N GLU A 119 8.91 13.07 -9.16
CA GLU A 119 8.90 12.92 -10.62
C GLU A 119 8.46 14.22 -11.34
N ALA A 120 7.55 14.99 -10.73
CA ALA A 120 7.15 16.29 -11.27
C ALA A 120 8.20 17.41 -11.05
N GLY A 121 9.36 17.09 -10.44
CA GLY A 121 10.43 18.04 -10.15
C GLY A 121 10.04 19.14 -9.16
N LYS A 122 9.01 18.91 -8.33
CA LYS A 122 8.46 19.93 -7.41
C LYS A 122 9.20 19.97 -6.08
N VAL A 123 9.85 18.87 -5.71
CA VAL A 123 10.65 18.74 -4.50
C VAL A 123 11.88 17.88 -4.76
N ASN A 124 12.87 18.00 -3.88
CA ASN A 124 13.95 17.05 -3.65
C ASN A 124 14.09 16.81 -2.14
N VAL A 125 14.98 15.92 -1.73
CA VAL A 125 15.14 15.54 -0.30
C VAL A 125 15.47 16.71 0.64
N ALA A 126 16.09 17.77 0.11
CA ALA A 126 16.51 18.96 0.85
C ALA A 126 15.53 20.14 0.71
N THR A 127 14.44 19.99 -0.06
CA THR A 127 13.45 21.06 -0.24
C THR A 127 12.89 21.48 1.12
N PRO A 128 13.06 22.76 1.53
CA PRO A 128 12.52 23.24 2.79
C PRO A 128 11.00 23.38 2.68
N VAL A 129 10.29 22.90 3.70
CA VAL A 129 8.84 22.98 3.77
C VAL A 129 8.41 23.37 5.17
N CYS A 130 7.59 24.42 5.25
CA CYS A 130 6.95 24.84 6.47
C CYS A 130 5.47 24.44 6.46
N TYR A 131 4.97 24.00 7.61
CA TYR A 131 3.60 23.49 7.79
C TYR A 131 3.03 23.96 9.14
N THR A 132 1.73 23.80 9.31
CA THR A 132 1.00 24.07 10.56
C THR A 132 0.09 22.89 10.86
N GLY A 133 -0.02 22.51 12.13
CA GLY A 133 -0.96 21.49 12.58
C GLY A 133 -0.80 20.14 11.89
N GLY A 134 -1.91 19.48 11.59
CA GLY A 134 -1.92 18.29 10.73
C GLY A 134 -1.69 16.95 11.41
N MET A 135 -1.34 16.90 12.71
CA MET A 135 -0.92 15.65 13.36
C MET A 135 -2.00 14.56 13.30
N SER A 136 -3.25 14.90 13.66
CA SER A 136 -4.36 13.94 13.69
C SER A 136 -5.49 14.27 12.71
N ALA A 137 -5.48 15.46 12.12
CA ALA A 137 -6.46 15.92 11.13
C ALA A 137 -5.88 17.06 10.30
N ILE A 138 -6.38 17.22 9.06
CA ILE A 138 -6.06 18.34 8.17
C ILE A 138 -7.32 19.20 7.99
N THR A 139 -7.22 20.49 8.29
CA THR A 139 -8.28 21.49 8.08
C THR A 139 -7.87 22.48 6.99
N ALA A 140 -8.83 23.23 6.45
CA ALA A 140 -8.54 24.28 5.47
C ALA A 140 -7.59 25.36 6.05
N ARG A 141 -7.64 25.62 7.36
CA ARG A 141 -6.77 26.60 8.03
C ARG A 141 -5.31 26.13 8.06
N ASP A 142 -5.06 24.82 8.22
CA ASP A 142 -3.70 24.26 8.24
C ASP A 142 -2.98 24.46 6.89
N LEU A 143 -3.75 24.59 5.81
CA LEU A 143 -3.24 24.79 4.44
C LEU A 143 -2.99 26.27 4.11
N GLN A 144 -3.38 27.21 4.98
CA GLN A 144 -3.22 28.64 4.79
C GLN A 144 -1.89 29.15 5.36
N GLY A 145 -1.40 30.28 4.83
CA GLY A 145 -0.20 30.96 5.33
C GLY A 145 1.10 30.22 5.02
N ARG A 146 2.21 30.65 5.65
CA ARG A 146 3.56 30.12 5.40
C ARG A 146 3.89 28.82 6.15
N GLY A 147 3.19 28.52 7.24
CA GLY A 147 3.55 27.44 8.17
C GLY A 147 4.31 27.96 9.39
N ALA A 148 4.09 27.36 10.56
CA ALA A 148 4.74 27.75 11.82
C ALA A 148 5.97 26.88 12.16
N THR A 149 6.03 25.67 11.61
CA THR A 149 7.11 24.71 11.84
C THR A 149 7.73 24.33 10.49
N CYS A 150 9.05 24.28 10.40
CA CYS A 150 9.77 23.96 9.17
C CYS A 150 10.62 22.71 9.32
N THR A 151 10.79 22.00 8.21
CA THR A 151 11.64 20.82 8.05
C THR A 151 12.08 20.72 6.58
N VAL A 152 12.77 19.66 6.20
CA VAL A 152 13.03 19.33 4.79
C VAL A 152 12.17 18.14 4.36
N PHE A 153 11.88 18.06 3.06
CA PHE A 153 10.98 17.04 2.52
C PHE A 153 11.39 15.60 2.87
N GLY A 154 12.69 15.28 2.84
CA GLY A 154 13.18 13.96 3.22
C GLY A 154 12.90 13.58 4.68
N GLU A 155 13.12 14.52 5.60
CA GLU A 155 12.79 14.32 7.02
C GLU A 155 11.26 14.21 7.21
N ALA A 156 10.48 15.01 6.49
CA ALA A 156 9.02 14.96 6.56
C ALA A 156 8.46 13.59 6.12
N LEU A 157 9.05 12.97 5.09
CA LEU A 157 8.71 11.60 4.69
C LEU A 157 9.07 10.60 5.78
N GLY A 158 10.31 10.65 6.31
CA GLY A 158 10.78 9.73 7.36
C GLY A 158 10.01 9.84 8.67
N ARG A 159 9.54 11.04 9.03
CA ARG A 159 8.72 11.30 10.24
C ARG A 159 7.22 11.27 9.97
N SER A 160 6.81 10.96 8.73
CA SER A 160 5.40 10.86 8.33
C SER A 160 4.57 12.12 8.60
N ILE A 161 5.13 13.31 8.37
CA ILE A 161 4.50 14.59 8.72
C ILE A 161 3.34 14.92 7.77
N ASN A 162 2.11 14.68 8.21
CA ASN A 162 0.89 14.90 7.44
C ASN A 162 0.77 16.32 6.85
N GLY A 163 1.06 17.36 7.64
CA GLY A 163 0.90 18.75 7.21
C GLY A 163 1.76 19.13 6.00
N VAL A 164 2.97 18.55 5.91
CA VAL A 164 3.86 18.72 4.76
C VAL A 164 3.24 18.10 3.51
N PHE A 165 2.80 16.85 3.60
CA PHE A 165 2.22 16.14 2.45
C PHE A 165 0.89 16.75 2.00
N ALA A 166 0.04 17.18 2.94
CA ALA A 166 -1.21 17.86 2.61
C ALA A 166 -0.95 19.17 1.86
N ARG A 167 -0.02 19.96 2.37
CA ARG A 167 0.36 21.25 1.76
C ARG A 167 0.96 21.05 0.37
N LEU A 168 1.96 20.19 0.22
CA LEU A 168 2.62 19.96 -1.05
C LEU A 168 1.68 19.35 -2.09
N ALA A 169 0.82 18.41 -1.70
CA ALA A 169 -0.19 17.86 -2.59
C ALA A 169 -1.14 18.95 -3.09
N GLY A 170 -1.68 19.78 -2.19
CA GLY A 170 -2.58 20.88 -2.55
C GLY A 170 -1.93 22.00 -3.36
N GLN A 171 -0.61 22.17 -3.27
CA GLN A 171 0.14 23.21 -3.99
C GLN A 171 0.61 22.79 -5.39
N HIS A 172 0.86 21.50 -5.58
CA HIS A 172 1.66 21.04 -6.72
C HIS A 172 1.06 19.89 -7.51
N LEU A 173 0.03 19.23 -6.97
CA LEU A 173 -0.60 18.09 -7.61
C LEU A 173 -2.07 18.37 -7.87
N THR A 174 -2.63 17.62 -8.81
CA THR A 174 -4.06 17.46 -9.02
C THR A 174 -4.53 16.11 -8.50
N ALA A 175 -5.83 15.93 -8.31
CA ALA A 175 -6.40 14.61 -8.03
C ALA A 175 -6.07 13.58 -9.12
N ALA A 176 -5.97 14.02 -10.38
CA ALA A 176 -5.58 13.16 -11.49
C ALA A 176 -4.12 12.67 -11.37
N ASP A 177 -3.20 13.50 -10.87
CA ASP A 177 -1.81 13.10 -10.62
C ASP A 177 -1.74 11.99 -9.57
N LEU A 178 -2.42 12.17 -8.44
CA LEU A 178 -2.45 11.15 -7.38
C LEU A 178 -3.15 9.87 -7.84
N ARG A 179 -4.25 9.96 -8.60
CA ARG A 179 -4.96 8.78 -9.14
C ARG A 179 -4.06 8.00 -10.10
N ARG A 180 -3.34 8.69 -10.99
CA ARG A 180 -2.36 8.04 -11.89
C ARG A 180 -1.27 7.36 -11.09
N LYS A 181 -0.61 8.07 -10.17
CA LYS A 181 0.50 7.53 -9.40
C LYS A 181 0.07 6.38 -8.48
N ALA A 182 -1.14 6.44 -7.93
CA ALA A 182 -1.71 5.35 -7.13
C ALA A 182 -1.87 4.06 -7.95
N ARG A 183 -2.37 4.16 -9.20
CA ARG A 183 -2.44 3.01 -10.11
C ARG A 183 -1.06 2.50 -10.50
N ASP A 184 -0.13 3.40 -10.82
CA ASP A 184 1.22 3.00 -11.22
C ASP A 184 1.95 2.20 -10.14
N LEU A 185 1.68 2.50 -8.86
CA LEU A 185 2.32 1.87 -7.71
C LEU A 185 1.46 0.78 -7.04
N GLY A 186 0.32 0.39 -7.61
CA GLY A 186 -0.53 -0.68 -7.05
C GLY A 186 -1.31 -0.31 -5.79
N PHE A 187 -1.44 0.99 -5.50
CA PHE A 187 -2.34 1.52 -4.47
C PHE A 187 -3.80 1.62 -4.93
N ASP A 188 -4.03 1.52 -6.23
CA ASP A 188 -5.35 1.51 -6.86
C ASP A 188 -5.36 0.51 -8.03
N GLY A 189 -6.39 -0.35 -8.10
CA GLY A 189 -6.49 -1.41 -9.10
C GLY A 189 -5.75 -2.70 -8.73
N GLU A 190 -5.60 -3.57 -9.73
CA GLU A 190 -4.93 -4.87 -9.58
C GLU A 190 -3.41 -4.74 -9.75
N VAL A 191 -2.67 -5.45 -8.90
CA VAL A 191 -1.22 -5.61 -9.05
C VAL A 191 -0.95 -6.64 -10.14
N PRO A 192 0.01 -6.41 -11.06
CA PRO A 192 0.35 -7.37 -12.10
C PRO A 192 1.01 -8.61 -11.49
N ILE A 193 0.25 -9.70 -11.33
CA ILE A 193 0.71 -11.00 -10.84
C ILE A 193 0.02 -12.16 -11.58
N ASP A 194 0.61 -13.36 -11.53
CA ASP A 194 0.17 -14.60 -12.20
C ASP A 194 -0.87 -15.41 -11.42
N VAL A 195 -1.42 -14.86 -10.33
CA VAL A 195 -2.50 -15.47 -9.54
C VAL A 195 -3.63 -14.47 -9.30
N PRO A 196 -4.88 -14.93 -9.08
CA PRO A 196 -5.99 -14.02 -8.77
C PRO A 196 -5.78 -13.29 -7.44
N VAL A 197 -5.89 -11.96 -7.46
CA VAL A 197 -5.78 -11.09 -6.27
C VAL A 197 -6.89 -10.03 -6.30
N ALA A 198 -7.29 -9.53 -5.14
CA ALA A 198 -8.30 -8.46 -5.09
C ALA A 198 -7.66 -7.09 -5.38
N PRO A 199 -8.31 -6.21 -6.16
CA PRO A 199 -7.80 -4.89 -6.46
C PRO A 199 -7.79 -3.99 -5.21
N SER A 200 -6.68 -3.27 -5.00
CA SER A 200 -6.65 -2.16 -4.05
C SER A 200 -7.52 -1.01 -4.56
N ALA A 201 -7.90 -0.11 -3.67
CA ALA A 201 -8.72 1.05 -4.04
C ALA A 201 -8.17 2.32 -3.38
N ALA A 202 -8.02 3.39 -4.16
CA ALA A 202 -7.73 4.72 -3.66
C ALA A 202 -8.87 5.68 -4.03
N GLN A 203 -9.48 6.32 -3.04
CA GLN A 203 -10.43 7.41 -3.28
C GLN A 203 -9.73 8.74 -3.06
N ILE A 204 -9.70 9.56 -4.11
CA ILE A 204 -9.02 10.87 -4.09
C ILE A 204 -10.06 11.90 -4.55
N PRO A 205 -10.54 12.79 -3.66
CA PRO A 205 -11.47 13.85 -4.02
C PRO A 205 -10.82 14.92 -4.91
N ASP A 206 -11.63 15.62 -5.70
CA ASP A 206 -11.19 16.74 -6.55
C ASP A 206 -11.19 18.09 -5.81
N ASP A 207 -11.88 18.21 -4.67
CA ASP A 207 -11.86 19.44 -3.87
C ASP A 207 -10.51 19.63 -3.17
N ALA A 208 -10.10 20.89 -2.98
CA ALA A 208 -8.75 21.22 -2.49
C ALA A 208 -8.43 20.59 -1.13
N LEU A 209 -9.39 20.56 -0.20
CA LEU A 209 -9.17 20.00 1.13
C LEU A 209 -9.15 18.47 1.09
N GLY A 210 -10.05 17.85 0.30
CA GLY A 210 -10.08 16.42 0.06
C GLY A 210 -8.80 15.92 -0.61
N LEU A 211 -8.29 16.63 -1.62
CA LEU A 211 -7.01 16.34 -2.26
C LEU A 211 -5.85 16.40 -1.26
N ALA A 212 -5.77 17.46 -0.47
CA ALA A 212 -4.72 17.63 0.54
C ALA A 212 -4.78 16.52 1.60
N ARG A 213 -5.99 16.18 2.06
CA ARG A 213 -6.22 15.06 2.99
C ARG A 213 -5.78 13.74 2.39
N ALA A 214 -6.21 13.43 1.17
CA ALA A 214 -5.80 12.21 0.45
C ALA A 214 -4.27 12.16 0.30
N GLY A 215 -3.63 13.24 -0.13
CA GLY A 215 -2.17 13.33 -0.27
C GLY A 215 -1.40 13.08 1.03
N ALA A 216 -1.98 13.45 2.19
CA ALA A 216 -1.43 13.15 3.51
C ALA A 216 -1.76 11.75 4.04
N GLY A 217 -2.52 10.95 3.30
CA GLY A 217 -2.98 9.62 3.73
C GLY A 217 -4.24 9.64 4.59
N PHE A 218 -4.93 10.79 4.69
CA PHE A 218 -6.26 10.91 5.28
C PHE A 218 -7.32 10.74 4.20
N TRP A 219 -7.60 9.53 3.72
CA TRP A 219 -8.85 9.27 2.99
C TRP A 219 -9.10 7.76 2.83
N SER A 220 -10.34 7.41 2.50
CA SER A 220 -10.82 6.02 2.39
C SER A 220 -10.27 5.32 1.15
N GLY A 221 -9.24 4.52 1.34
CA GLY A 221 -8.82 3.48 0.40
C GLY A 221 -8.62 2.16 1.14
N ARG A 222 -8.44 1.07 0.40
CA ARG A 222 -7.96 -0.19 0.98
C ARG A 222 -6.75 -0.65 0.20
N LEU A 223 -5.67 -0.95 0.91
CA LEU A 223 -4.42 -1.40 0.33
C LEU A 223 -4.15 -2.84 0.77
N SER A 224 -3.77 -3.70 -0.18
CA SER A 224 -3.26 -5.03 0.13
C SER A 224 -1.75 -4.93 0.44
N PRO A 225 -1.21 -5.80 1.32
CA PRO A 225 0.23 -5.97 1.49
C PRO A 225 0.95 -6.22 0.16
N LEU A 226 0.31 -6.92 -0.79
CA LEU A 226 0.85 -7.10 -2.13
C LEU A 226 0.97 -5.78 -2.91
N GLY A 227 -0.02 -4.88 -2.83
CA GLY A 227 0.06 -3.54 -3.41
C GLY A 227 1.18 -2.71 -2.80
N ALA A 228 1.33 -2.77 -1.47
CA ALA A 228 2.45 -2.12 -0.78
C ALA A 228 3.81 -2.68 -1.24
N LEU A 229 3.93 -4.01 -1.37
CA LEU A 229 5.13 -4.65 -1.90
C LEU A 229 5.44 -4.21 -3.33
N PHE A 230 4.44 -4.15 -4.21
CA PHE A 230 4.64 -3.75 -5.61
C PHE A 230 5.20 -2.33 -5.72
N ALA A 231 4.71 -1.39 -4.90
CA ALA A 231 5.27 -0.05 -4.82
C ALA A 231 6.74 -0.07 -4.37
N MET A 232 7.07 -0.84 -3.33
CA MET A 232 8.43 -0.92 -2.81
C MET A 232 9.39 -1.62 -3.78
N GLN A 233 8.93 -2.67 -4.47
CA GLN A 233 9.68 -3.34 -5.53
C GLN A 233 9.99 -2.36 -6.65
N THR A 234 8.99 -1.59 -7.10
CA THR A 234 9.18 -0.60 -8.16
C THR A 234 10.23 0.45 -7.76
N ILE A 235 10.16 0.97 -6.54
CA ILE A 235 11.12 1.96 -6.04
C ILE A 235 12.52 1.34 -5.89
N ALA A 236 12.62 0.13 -5.36
CA ALA A 236 13.89 -0.57 -5.19
C ALA A 236 14.51 -1.01 -6.53
N ASN A 237 13.70 -1.16 -7.58
CA ASN A 237 14.12 -1.45 -8.94
C ASN A 237 14.23 -0.18 -9.78
N ASP A 238 14.76 0.90 -9.20
CA ASP A 238 15.09 2.14 -9.91
C ASP A 238 13.89 2.80 -10.63
N GLY A 239 12.67 2.57 -10.15
CA GLY A 239 11.42 3.07 -10.73
C GLY A 239 10.83 2.17 -11.82
N GLU A 240 11.51 1.09 -12.21
CA GLU A 240 11.02 0.14 -13.20
C GLU A 240 10.09 -0.90 -12.57
N ARG A 241 8.86 -0.95 -13.08
CA ARG A 241 7.82 -1.88 -12.64
C ARG A 241 8.07 -3.26 -13.24
N VAL A 242 8.21 -4.27 -12.38
CA VAL A 242 8.34 -5.68 -12.80
C VAL A 242 7.09 -6.43 -12.38
N ARG A 243 6.54 -7.23 -13.30
CA ARG A 243 5.41 -8.11 -13.00
C ARG A 243 5.80 -9.11 -11.91
N LEU A 244 4.95 -9.26 -10.89
CA LEU A 244 5.16 -10.24 -9.85
C LEU A 244 4.82 -11.65 -10.38
N SER A 245 5.54 -12.66 -9.88
CA SER A 245 5.26 -14.06 -10.20
C SER A 245 5.34 -14.92 -8.94
N LEU A 246 4.27 -15.65 -8.67
CA LEU A 246 4.16 -16.60 -7.57
C LEU A 246 4.23 -18.05 -8.05
N LEU A 247 3.84 -18.35 -9.29
CA LEU A 247 3.86 -19.70 -9.84
C LEU A 247 5.27 -20.07 -10.28
N ALA A 248 5.80 -21.21 -9.81
CA ALA A 248 7.08 -21.67 -10.29
C ALA A 248 7.00 -22.09 -11.77
N PRO A 249 8.04 -21.85 -12.58
CA PRO A 249 8.09 -22.34 -13.95
C PRO A 249 7.93 -23.87 -14.02
N PRO A 250 7.28 -24.40 -15.07
CA PRO A 250 7.22 -25.83 -15.31
C PRO A 250 8.61 -26.45 -15.32
N GLY A 251 8.83 -27.53 -14.57
CA GLY A 251 10.08 -28.29 -14.60
C GLY A 251 11.29 -27.69 -13.87
N ALA A 252 11.19 -26.52 -13.22
CA ALA A 252 12.29 -26.05 -12.35
C ALA A 252 12.57 -27.09 -11.24
N GLN A 253 13.77 -27.16 -10.68
CA GLN A 253 14.08 -28.08 -9.58
C GLN A 253 14.02 -27.37 -8.21
N ALA A 254 13.80 -28.12 -7.13
CA ALA A 254 13.86 -27.58 -5.78
C ALA A 254 15.30 -27.11 -5.48
N GLY A 255 15.47 -25.81 -5.17
CA GLY A 255 16.77 -25.22 -4.83
C GLY A 255 17.68 -24.80 -6.02
N GLY A 256 17.16 -24.74 -7.25
CA GLY A 256 17.99 -24.61 -8.46
C GLY A 256 18.40 -23.20 -8.92
N ASP A 257 17.84 -22.11 -8.39
CA ASP A 257 18.11 -20.75 -8.89
C ASP A 257 18.86 -19.89 -7.86
N ALA A 258 19.96 -20.40 -7.31
CA ALA A 258 20.96 -19.47 -6.77
C ALA A 258 21.49 -18.63 -7.95
N PRO A 259 21.47 -17.29 -7.89
CA PRO A 259 22.02 -16.48 -8.97
C PRO A 259 23.46 -16.89 -9.20
N ALA A 260 23.81 -17.17 -10.47
CA ALA A 260 25.16 -17.53 -10.86
C ALA A 260 26.14 -16.49 -10.28
N PRO A 261 27.27 -16.93 -9.68
CA PRO A 261 28.27 -15.99 -9.20
C PRO A 261 28.69 -15.10 -10.36
N ARG A 262 28.61 -13.78 -10.16
CA ARG A 262 29.09 -12.81 -11.16
C ARG A 262 30.56 -13.12 -11.43
N SER A 263 30.92 -13.37 -12.69
CA SER A 263 32.32 -13.41 -13.07
C SER A 263 32.89 -12.02 -12.81
N THR A 264 33.85 -11.95 -11.89
CA THR A 264 34.71 -10.78 -11.76
C THR A 264 35.75 -10.87 -12.85
N ASP A 265 35.55 -10.13 -13.93
CA ASP A 265 36.62 -9.64 -14.81
C ASP A 265 36.80 -8.14 -14.53
#